data_AF-A0A6J5B3D4-F1
#
_entry.id   AF-A0A6J5B3D4-F1
#
_cell.length_a   1.000
_cell.length_b   1.000
_cell.length_c   1.000
_cell.angle_alpha   90.00
_cell.angle_beta   90.00
_cell.angle_gamma   90.00
#
_symmetry.space_group_name_H-M   'P 1'
#
loop_
_entity.id
_entity.type
_entity.pdbx_description
1 polymer ?
#
loop_
_entity_poly.entity_id
_entity_poly.type
_entity_poly.pdbx_seq_one_letter_code
_entity_poly.pdbx_strand_id
1 'polypeptide(L)'
;MTALVKINLGTPPTAEDGDTNRGANAKSNSNVDVLNAQATLTSAPAVITAPQALTAALHIGKRVNISLAAGGVINLPAASTCAADQVTLLRNLGTTVVTLAVTTGSGDSVSLTRLNPGETALMDTDGVHAWSVLMRGRTNSDNETVNGNCTVSGNEIVGGSLSVVGKVAGANSPNLLLNGSGEFGTRGWVLGPQIAQQVDTTGGIGPFFTNTTALANYTNSSTTASCQAGPGIVMTASFDIANSATAGTVNVSFAAFNSSGAFISNLGALNIANGSALQRYSITGATPASTAYVVVYVNMTSVTAAAFGVVWRQLKVEAGTGTSLYSQEGSVAQVGNVSNIVMNGTYRNMLHNARFQVNNRRVSLPFTAGSGYQYCLDRWRVVVSGQQISASVPAGTGYWQVTCPAGGFEQVMEPNDVLGGTYVINWLGTATCEMGPVGSATALVKGQTFTLAALSSIQFRWKNGTLALPQIEQGTVPTAFEAVPMEMERRRCESYWRAVTIDFEGYQSGGQNAYWSLTFPSMRSTPVGQGLTWGRSPSYSNIGAPPTFNFFQDTLTCIAPVSATGTWFVVGYTLALSCDL
;
A
#
# COMPACT_ATOMS: atom_id res chain seq x y z
N MET A 1 51.54 -45.54 14.73
CA MET A 1 52.23 -44.94 13.57
C MET A 1 51.40 -43.76 13.08
N THR A 2 52.02 -42.74 12.50
CA THR A 2 51.32 -41.54 11.98
C THR A 2 51.06 -41.59 10.48
N ALA A 3 51.59 -42.60 9.76
CA ALA A 3 51.48 -42.73 8.31
C ALA A 3 51.33 -44.20 7.89
N LEU A 4 50.76 -44.41 6.71
CA LEU A 4 50.66 -45.72 6.07
C LEU A 4 52.06 -46.24 5.72
N VAL A 5 52.32 -47.50 6.06
CA VAL A 5 53.60 -48.17 5.82
C VAL A 5 53.40 -49.29 4.81
N LYS A 6 54.24 -49.32 3.77
CA LYS A 6 54.22 -50.39 2.77
C LYS A 6 54.86 -51.66 3.32
N ILE A 7 54.31 -52.80 2.94
CA ILE A 7 54.95 -54.11 3.11
C ILE A 7 56.06 -54.20 2.06
N ASN A 8 57.28 -54.53 2.48
CA ASN A 8 58.38 -54.83 1.57
C ASN A 8 58.21 -56.28 1.07
N LEU A 9 58.01 -56.45 -0.24
CA LEU A 9 57.84 -57.77 -0.84
C LEU A 9 59.17 -58.46 -1.19
N GLY A 10 60.30 -57.76 -1.02
CA GLY A 10 61.62 -58.23 -1.46
C GLY A 10 61.81 -58.15 -2.97
N THR A 11 63.01 -58.51 -3.42
CA THR A 11 63.48 -58.49 -4.79
C THR A 11 62.96 -59.73 -5.55
N PRO A 12 62.17 -59.56 -6.62
CA PRO A 12 61.70 -60.70 -7.41
C PRO A 12 62.85 -61.47 -8.09
N PRO A 13 62.75 -62.80 -8.29
CA PRO A 13 61.62 -63.67 -7.94
C PRO A 13 61.73 -64.30 -6.53
N THR A 14 62.87 -64.16 -5.85
CA THR A 14 63.17 -64.93 -4.64
C THR A 14 62.62 -64.32 -3.35
N ALA A 15 62.40 -63.00 -3.31
CA ALA A 15 61.83 -62.27 -2.17
C ALA A 15 62.61 -62.41 -0.84
N GLU A 16 63.91 -62.75 -0.89
CA GLU A 16 64.73 -63.07 0.29
C GLU A 16 64.95 -61.89 1.25
N ASP A 17 64.85 -60.66 0.75
CA ASP A 17 64.98 -59.38 1.47
C ASP A 17 63.61 -58.75 1.82
N GLY A 18 62.52 -59.53 1.73
CA GLY A 18 61.17 -59.10 2.09
C GLY A 18 60.94 -59.00 3.60
N ASP A 19 59.83 -58.34 3.99
CA ASP A 19 59.37 -58.36 5.37
C ASP A 19 58.99 -59.78 5.80
N THR A 20 59.34 -60.16 7.03
CA THR A 20 58.80 -61.39 7.63
C THR A 20 57.27 -61.31 7.73
N ASN A 21 56.58 -62.46 7.72
CA ASN A 21 55.12 -62.52 7.93
C ASN A 21 54.65 -61.74 9.17
N ARG A 22 55.46 -61.73 10.25
CA ARG A 22 55.17 -60.97 11.47
C ARG A 22 55.29 -59.46 11.23
N GLY A 23 56.35 -59.02 10.54
CA GLY A 23 56.57 -57.61 10.19
C GLY A 23 55.48 -57.07 9.26
N ALA A 24 55.11 -57.84 8.24
CA ALA A 24 54.04 -57.52 7.31
C ALA A 24 52.68 -57.35 8.02
N ASN A 25 52.29 -58.29 8.88
CA ASN A 25 51.03 -58.22 9.62
C ASN A 25 51.00 -57.07 10.64
N ALA A 26 52.13 -56.75 11.29
CA ALA A 26 52.22 -55.60 12.19
C ALA A 26 52.01 -54.26 11.44
N LYS A 27 52.59 -54.13 10.24
CA LYS A 27 52.37 -52.99 9.34
C LYS A 27 50.92 -52.92 8.85
N SER A 28 50.32 -54.04 8.47
CA SER A 28 48.89 -54.10 8.10
C SER A 28 47.97 -53.66 9.23
N ASN A 29 48.17 -54.16 10.45
CA ASN A 29 47.36 -53.74 11.61
C ASN A 29 47.53 -52.24 11.90
N SER A 30 48.77 -51.73 11.85
CA SER A 30 49.02 -50.29 12.02
C SER A 30 48.41 -49.45 10.91
N ASN A 31 48.37 -49.94 9.67
CA ASN A 31 47.67 -49.26 8.58
C ASN A 31 46.16 -49.27 8.80
N VAL A 32 45.58 -50.36 9.32
CA VAL A 32 44.16 -50.41 9.71
C VAL A 32 43.88 -49.39 10.81
N ASP A 33 44.79 -49.21 11.78
CA ASP A 33 44.64 -48.18 12.81
C ASP A 33 44.69 -46.75 12.24
N VAL A 34 45.64 -46.49 11.32
CA VAL A 34 45.73 -45.20 10.61
C VAL A 34 44.48 -44.95 9.76
N LEU A 35 43.98 -45.98 9.06
CA LEU A 35 42.75 -45.89 8.28
C LEU A 35 41.54 -45.69 9.19
N ASN A 36 41.42 -46.37 10.32
CA ASN A 36 40.34 -46.13 11.28
C ASN A 36 40.39 -44.71 11.87
N ALA A 37 41.58 -44.11 11.98
CA ALA A 37 41.75 -42.72 12.38
C ALA A 37 41.40 -41.72 11.26
N GLN A 38 41.67 -42.04 9.99
CA GLN A 38 41.51 -41.11 8.85
C GLN A 38 40.23 -41.31 8.01
N ALA A 39 39.64 -42.49 7.98
CA ALA A 39 38.74 -42.91 6.90
C ALA A 39 37.28 -42.45 7.05
N THR A 40 36.87 -41.77 8.12
CA THR A 40 35.52 -41.18 8.18
C THR A 40 35.41 -40.04 9.17
N LEU A 41 34.64 -39.00 8.80
CA LEU A 41 33.98 -38.10 9.75
C LEU A 41 33.04 -38.94 10.64
N THR A 42 33.58 -39.59 11.66
CA THR A 42 32.78 -40.30 12.65
C THR A 42 32.05 -39.27 13.51
N SER A 43 30.94 -39.67 14.11
CA SER A 43 30.32 -38.83 15.13
C SER A 43 31.22 -38.75 16.35
N ALA A 44 31.14 -37.65 17.10
CA ALA A 44 31.66 -37.60 18.46
C ALA A 44 30.96 -38.69 19.31
N PRO A 45 31.59 -39.22 20.38
CA PRO A 45 31.11 -40.41 21.09
C PRO A 45 29.72 -40.25 21.71
N ALA A 46 29.33 -39.03 22.09
CA ALA A 46 28.05 -38.73 22.69
C ALA A 46 27.45 -37.44 22.12
N VAL A 47 26.12 -37.33 22.16
CA VAL A 47 25.41 -36.07 21.95
C VAL A 47 25.67 -35.16 23.15
N ILE A 48 26.01 -33.91 22.89
CA ILE A 48 26.21 -32.88 23.91
C ILE A 48 24.86 -32.40 24.40
N THR A 49 24.52 -32.71 25.65
CA THR A 49 23.23 -32.36 26.28
C THR A 49 23.35 -31.27 27.35
N ALA A 50 24.58 -30.88 27.71
CA ALA A 50 24.88 -29.79 28.64
C ALA A 50 26.03 -28.90 28.10
N PRO A 51 26.06 -27.60 28.45
CA PRO A 51 27.15 -26.69 28.11
C PRO A 51 28.50 -27.25 28.53
N GLN A 52 29.49 -27.25 27.63
CA GLN A 52 30.82 -27.77 27.92
C GLN A 52 31.88 -27.25 26.93
N ALA A 53 33.15 -27.45 27.27
CA ALA A 53 34.25 -27.27 26.33
C ALA A 53 34.48 -28.55 25.53
N LEU A 54 34.66 -28.38 24.22
CA LEU A 54 35.11 -29.43 23.33
C LEU A 54 36.61 -29.63 23.52
N THR A 55 37.06 -30.88 23.41
CA THR A 55 38.47 -31.25 23.43
C THR A 55 38.97 -31.69 22.05
N ALA A 56 40.23 -31.40 21.76
CA ALA A 56 40.87 -31.77 20.50
C ALA A 56 40.77 -33.28 20.21
N ALA A 57 41.06 -34.10 21.22
CA ALA A 57 41.08 -35.56 21.12
C ALA A 57 39.72 -36.20 20.77
N LEU A 58 38.60 -35.59 21.19
CA LEU A 58 37.26 -36.20 21.03
C LEU A 58 36.43 -35.59 19.91
N HIS A 59 36.73 -34.36 19.47
CA HIS A 59 35.82 -33.61 18.60
C HIS A 59 36.44 -33.18 17.27
N ILE A 60 37.77 -33.11 17.18
CA ILE A 60 38.42 -32.71 15.93
C ILE A 60 38.30 -33.83 14.90
N GLY A 61 37.93 -33.45 13.67
CA GLY A 61 37.61 -34.36 12.58
C GLY A 61 36.27 -35.11 12.78
N LYS A 62 35.42 -34.66 13.72
CA LYS A 62 34.16 -35.35 14.07
C LYS A 62 32.91 -34.55 13.73
N ARG A 63 31.78 -35.26 13.68
CA ARG A 63 30.43 -34.70 13.70
C ARG A 63 29.94 -34.59 15.14
N VAL A 64 29.85 -33.38 15.66
CA VAL A 64 29.44 -33.08 17.03
C VAL A 64 27.95 -32.74 17.06
N ASN A 65 27.17 -33.62 17.68
CA ASN A 65 25.74 -33.42 17.85
C ASN A 65 25.47 -32.70 19.17
N ILE A 66 24.69 -31.63 19.12
CA ILE A 66 24.36 -30.79 20.27
C ILE A 66 22.85 -30.74 20.41
N SER A 67 22.34 -30.96 21.63
CA SER A 67 20.92 -30.92 21.97
C SER A 67 20.75 -30.49 23.43
N LEU A 68 21.01 -29.21 23.70
CA LEU A 68 20.91 -28.65 25.05
C LEU A 68 19.44 -28.47 25.46
N ALA A 69 19.10 -28.83 26.71
CA ALA A 69 17.76 -28.62 27.26
C ALA A 69 17.40 -27.13 27.45
N ALA A 70 18.41 -26.28 27.62
CA ALA A 70 18.30 -24.82 27.69
C ALA A 70 19.45 -24.19 26.90
N GLY A 71 19.31 -22.93 26.50
CA GLY A 71 20.38 -22.21 25.82
C GLY A 71 21.68 -22.22 26.65
N GLY A 72 22.82 -22.36 25.99
CA GLY A 72 24.10 -22.50 26.67
C GLY A 72 25.30 -22.39 25.73
N VAL A 73 26.49 -22.40 26.31
CA VAL A 73 27.75 -22.15 25.58
C VAL A 73 28.50 -23.46 25.32
N ILE A 74 28.91 -23.67 24.07
CA ILE A 74 29.87 -24.70 23.69
C ILE A 74 31.18 -24.02 23.33
N ASN A 75 32.25 -24.34 24.08
CA ASN A 75 33.56 -23.77 23.85
C ASN A 75 34.35 -24.64 22.87
N LEU A 76 34.79 -24.09 21.75
CA LEU A 76 35.73 -24.72 20.84
C LEU A 76 37.08 -24.93 21.55
N PRO A 77 37.84 -26.00 21.25
CA PRO A 77 39.13 -26.21 21.86
C PRO A 77 40.09 -25.09 21.46
N ALA A 78 41.12 -24.85 22.26
CA ALA A 78 42.13 -23.85 21.94
C ALA A 78 42.74 -24.17 20.55
N ALA A 79 42.77 -23.19 19.65
CA ALA A 79 43.22 -23.34 18.27
C ALA A 79 44.64 -23.93 18.23
N SER A 80 45.53 -23.45 19.10
CA SER A 80 46.91 -23.96 19.28
C SER A 80 47.04 -25.43 19.70
N THR A 81 45.96 -26.08 20.15
CA THR A 81 45.94 -27.52 20.45
C THR A 81 45.53 -28.38 19.24
N CYS A 82 45.18 -27.73 18.14
CA CYS A 82 44.77 -28.35 16.89
C CYS A 82 45.84 -28.09 15.82
N ALA A 83 45.95 -28.98 14.84
CA ALA A 83 46.75 -28.68 13.65
C ALA A 83 45.98 -27.71 12.74
N ALA A 84 46.69 -26.93 11.92
CA ALA A 84 46.08 -26.11 10.88
C ALA A 84 45.20 -26.97 9.94
N ASP A 85 44.13 -26.37 9.42
CA ASP A 85 43.14 -26.98 8.53
C ASP A 85 42.32 -28.11 9.16
N GLN A 86 42.40 -28.30 10.49
CA GLN A 86 41.55 -29.25 11.17
C GLN A 86 40.12 -28.73 11.28
N VAL A 87 39.16 -29.62 11.04
CA VAL A 87 37.74 -29.27 10.95
C VAL A 87 36.89 -29.96 12.02
N THR A 88 35.81 -29.31 12.42
CA THR A 88 34.76 -29.88 13.28
C THR A 88 33.38 -29.56 12.72
N LEU A 89 32.54 -30.57 12.49
CA LEU A 89 31.16 -30.36 12.05
C LEU A 89 30.22 -30.28 13.26
N LEU A 90 29.77 -29.08 13.61
CA LEU A 90 28.79 -28.83 14.67
C LEU A 90 27.36 -28.94 14.14
N ARG A 91 26.49 -29.67 14.85
CA ARG A 91 25.06 -29.81 14.50
C ARG A 91 24.19 -29.52 15.72
N ASN A 92 23.36 -28.49 15.67
CA ASN A 92 22.36 -28.25 16.70
C ASN A 92 21.07 -29.00 16.35
N LEU A 93 20.90 -30.17 16.95
CA LEU A 93 19.71 -31.01 16.81
C LEU A 93 18.60 -30.61 17.79
N GLY A 94 18.90 -29.75 18.77
CA GLY A 94 17.96 -29.30 19.79
C GLY A 94 17.03 -28.19 19.30
N THR A 95 16.13 -27.77 20.19
CA THR A 95 15.17 -26.68 19.98
C THR A 95 15.65 -25.34 20.55
N THR A 96 16.82 -25.31 21.18
CA THR A 96 17.39 -24.12 21.83
C THR A 96 18.57 -23.57 21.04
N VAL A 97 18.82 -22.26 21.13
CA VAL A 97 20.00 -21.64 20.52
C VAL A 97 21.25 -22.03 21.30
N VAL A 98 22.28 -22.48 20.60
CA VAL A 98 23.61 -22.76 21.17
C VAL A 98 24.51 -21.56 20.92
N THR A 99 25.12 -21.02 21.96
CA THR A 99 26.19 -20.02 21.84
C THR A 99 27.51 -20.75 21.62
N LEU A 100 28.32 -20.26 20.70
CA LEU A 100 29.67 -20.75 20.45
C LEU A 100 30.67 -19.73 20.98
N ALA A 101 31.68 -20.22 21.68
CA ALA A 101 32.79 -19.42 22.19
C ALA A 101 34.09 -20.21 22.04
N VAL A 102 35.22 -19.57 22.31
CA VAL A 102 36.51 -20.26 22.42
C VAL A 102 36.74 -20.73 23.86
N THR A 103 37.66 -21.67 24.06
CA THR A 103 38.07 -22.09 25.40
C THR A 103 38.55 -20.89 26.22
N THR A 104 37.99 -20.70 27.42
CA THR A 104 38.31 -19.55 28.30
C THR A 104 39.82 -19.47 28.54
N GLY A 105 40.39 -18.27 28.37
CA GLY A 105 41.81 -18.00 28.59
C GLY A 105 42.73 -18.37 27.42
N SER A 106 42.21 -18.89 26.32
CA SER A 106 43.01 -19.19 25.10
C SER A 106 43.53 -17.95 24.38
N GLY A 107 42.77 -16.85 24.40
CA GLY A 107 43.04 -15.68 23.55
C GLY A 107 42.54 -15.83 22.11
N ASP A 108 41.89 -16.94 21.79
CA ASP A 108 41.43 -17.25 20.43
C ASP A 108 40.19 -16.42 20.02
N SER A 109 39.87 -16.46 18.73
CA SER A 109 38.66 -15.87 18.15
C SER A 109 37.76 -16.94 17.51
N VAL A 110 36.45 -16.71 17.52
CA VAL A 110 35.46 -17.52 16.80
C VAL A 110 34.56 -16.63 15.95
N SER A 111 34.50 -16.92 14.65
CA SER A 111 33.72 -16.14 13.68
C SER A 111 32.21 -16.37 13.76
N LEU A 112 31.78 -17.55 14.22
CA LEU A 112 30.38 -17.90 14.44
C LEU A 112 30.07 -17.91 15.93
N THR A 113 29.25 -16.98 16.40
CA THR A 113 28.93 -16.86 17.83
C THR A 113 27.72 -17.67 18.27
N ARG A 114 26.90 -18.17 17.34
CA ARG A 114 25.64 -18.87 17.63
C ARG A 114 25.28 -19.91 16.55
N LEU A 115 24.61 -20.97 16.97
CA LEU A 115 24.03 -22.01 16.12
C LEU A 115 22.54 -22.18 16.50
N ASN A 116 21.63 -21.76 15.62
CA ASN A 116 20.19 -21.85 15.89
C ASN A 116 19.68 -23.31 15.80
N PRO A 117 18.47 -23.62 16.28
CA PRO A 117 17.86 -24.93 16.13
C PRO A 117 17.87 -25.42 14.66
N GLY A 118 18.38 -26.64 14.43
CA GLY A 118 18.49 -27.26 13.10
C GLY A 118 19.66 -26.77 12.24
N GLU A 119 20.47 -25.83 12.72
CA GLU A 119 21.66 -25.35 12.00
C GLU A 119 22.85 -26.31 12.15
N THR A 120 23.68 -26.31 11.12
CA THR A 120 24.95 -27.02 11.06
C THR A 120 26.04 -26.07 10.58
N ALA A 121 27.23 -26.18 11.17
CA ALA A 121 28.40 -25.42 10.76
C ALA A 121 29.63 -26.33 10.76
N LEU A 122 30.37 -26.33 9.65
CA LEU A 122 31.72 -26.88 9.57
C LEU A 122 32.69 -25.77 9.94
N MET A 123 33.33 -25.91 11.08
CA MET A 123 34.32 -24.97 11.59
C MET A 123 35.72 -25.47 11.28
N ASP A 124 36.63 -24.60 10.84
CA ASP A 124 38.05 -24.89 10.65
C ASP A 124 38.91 -23.98 11.53
N THR A 125 40.15 -24.38 11.78
CA THR A 125 41.10 -23.61 12.60
C THR A 125 42.43 -23.42 11.88
N ASP A 126 43.06 -22.27 12.11
CA ASP A 126 44.42 -21.97 11.64
C ASP A 126 45.50 -22.71 12.45
N GLY A 127 45.11 -23.41 13.52
CA GLY A 127 46.03 -24.08 14.43
C GLY A 127 46.79 -23.12 15.35
N VAL A 128 46.40 -21.84 15.42
CA VAL A 128 47.09 -20.82 16.19
C VAL A 128 46.14 -20.00 17.07
N HIS A 129 45.21 -19.24 16.49
CA HIS A 129 44.37 -18.27 17.23
C HIS A 129 42.91 -18.16 16.77
N ALA A 130 42.47 -18.90 15.75
CA ALA A 130 41.16 -18.65 15.14
C ALA A 130 40.37 -19.91 14.82
N TRP A 131 39.05 -19.74 14.92
CA TRP A 131 38.02 -20.64 14.39
C TRP A 131 37.15 -19.93 13.35
N SER A 132 37.27 -20.35 12.10
CA SER A 132 36.51 -19.84 10.95
C SER A 132 35.34 -20.76 10.59
N VAL A 133 34.38 -20.23 9.84
CA VAL A 133 33.28 -21.01 9.24
C VAL A 133 33.70 -21.41 7.85
N LEU A 134 33.89 -22.71 7.63
CA LEU A 134 34.14 -23.27 6.30
C LEU A 134 32.84 -23.48 5.52
N MET A 135 31.80 -24.00 6.19
CA MET A 135 30.47 -24.17 5.61
C MET A 135 29.39 -23.99 6.67
N ARG A 136 28.23 -23.45 6.29
CA ARG A 136 27.05 -23.35 7.16
C ARG A 136 25.80 -23.75 6.38
N GLY A 137 24.88 -24.42 7.04
CA GLY A 137 23.60 -24.79 6.43
C GLY A 137 22.52 -25.06 7.47
N ARG A 138 21.28 -25.13 7.00
CA ARG A 138 20.14 -25.62 7.78
C ARG A 138 19.71 -26.97 7.24
N THR A 139 19.36 -27.86 8.16
CA THR A 139 18.95 -29.23 7.82
C THR A 139 17.44 -29.42 7.80
N ASN A 140 16.66 -28.38 8.16
CA ASN A 140 15.23 -28.49 8.46
C ASN A 140 14.29 -27.63 7.60
N SER A 141 14.79 -26.91 6.59
CA SER A 141 13.96 -26.04 5.73
C SER A 141 14.67 -25.74 4.41
N ASP A 142 13.89 -25.63 3.32
CA ASP A 142 14.36 -25.17 2.01
C ASP A 142 14.57 -23.65 1.98
N ASN A 143 13.92 -22.92 2.89
CA ASN A 143 14.02 -21.46 3.00
C ASN A 143 15.22 -21.04 3.86
N GLU A 144 15.98 -20.06 3.35
CA GLU A 144 17.02 -19.37 4.09
C GLU A 144 16.45 -18.15 4.84
N THR A 145 16.88 -17.94 6.08
CA THR A 145 16.49 -16.77 6.86
C THR A 145 17.73 -16.18 7.50
N VAL A 146 18.08 -14.96 7.11
CA VAL A 146 19.17 -14.20 7.73
C VAL A 146 18.63 -13.52 8.99
N ASN A 147 19.18 -13.89 10.14
CA ASN A 147 18.92 -13.19 11.39
C ASN A 147 19.92 -12.03 11.52
N GLY A 148 19.47 -10.80 11.27
CA GLY A 148 20.30 -9.60 11.24
C GLY A 148 20.39 -9.00 9.83
N ASN A 149 21.56 -8.47 9.48
CA ASN A 149 21.81 -7.83 8.18
C ASN A 149 22.35 -8.86 7.18
N CYS A 150 21.81 -8.86 5.97
CA CYS A 150 22.44 -9.49 4.81
C CYS A 150 23.21 -8.42 4.05
N THR A 151 24.53 -8.59 3.91
CA THR A 151 25.37 -7.71 3.09
C THR A 151 25.89 -8.53 1.91
N VAL A 152 25.46 -8.19 0.70
CA VAL A 152 25.98 -8.78 -0.54
C VAL A 152 27.01 -7.81 -1.11
N SER A 153 28.28 -8.22 -1.21
CA SER A 153 29.35 -7.34 -1.71
C SER A 153 29.34 -7.16 -3.24
N GLY A 154 28.49 -7.91 -3.94
CA GLY A 154 28.26 -7.80 -5.38
C GLY A 154 26.81 -7.50 -5.72
N ASN A 155 26.42 -7.80 -6.96
CA ASN A 155 25.02 -7.67 -7.39
C ASN A 155 24.17 -8.82 -6.81
N GLU A 156 22.99 -8.49 -6.30
CA GLU A 156 21.95 -9.45 -5.95
C GLU A 156 20.95 -9.59 -7.11
N ILE A 157 20.67 -10.81 -7.55
CA ILE A 157 19.62 -11.10 -8.55
C ILE A 157 18.52 -11.89 -7.86
N VAL A 158 17.31 -11.32 -7.80
CA VAL A 158 16.12 -11.99 -7.27
C VAL A 158 15.31 -12.53 -8.45
N GLY A 159 15.29 -13.85 -8.64
CA GLY A 159 14.57 -14.50 -9.75
C GLY A 159 13.04 -14.50 -9.60
N GLY A 160 12.54 -14.19 -8.41
CA GLY A 160 11.11 -14.06 -8.10
C GLY A 160 10.73 -12.63 -7.69
N SER A 161 9.62 -12.50 -6.95
CA SER A 161 9.20 -11.19 -6.41
C SER A 161 9.99 -10.83 -5.15
N LEU A 162 10.44 -9.58 -5.06
CA LEU A 162 11.01 -8.99 -3.85
C LEU A 162 9.89 -8.33 -3.02
N SER A 163 9.65 -8.81 -1.81
CA SER A 163 8.74 -8.18 -0.84
C SER A 163 9.55 -7.52 0.28
N VAL A 164 9.41 -6.21 0.46
CA VAL A 164 10.12 -5.43 1.48
C VAL A 164 9.10 -4.74 2.39
N VAL A 165 9.15 -5.04 3.68
CA VAL A 165 8.27 -4.42 4.70
C VAL A 165 8.87 -3.10 5.23
N GLY A 166 10.19 -2.92 5.11
CA GLY A 166 10.93 -1.73 5.53
C GLY A 166 11.21 -0.72 4.39
N LYS A 167 11.94 0.36 4.73
CA LYS A 167 12.40 1.35 3.74
C LYS A 167 13.46 0.73 2.82
N VAL A 168 13.24 0.82 1.50
CA VAL A 168 14.26 0.53 0.49
C VAL A 168 15.18 1.75 0.35
N ALA A 169 16.41 1.67 0.83
CA ALA A 169 17.38 2.76 0.80
C ALA A 169 18.26 2.75 -0.48
N GLY A 170 17.70 2.41 -1.64
CA GLY A 170 18.48 2.11 -2.85
C GLY A 170 17.91 2.63 -4.19
N ALA A 171 16.83 3.41 -4.19
CA ALA A 171 16.45 4.14 -5.40
C ALA A 171 17.38 5.36 -5.52
N ASN A 172 18.30 5.33 -6.49
CA ASN A 172 19.19 6.45 -6.82
C ASN A 172 18.35 7.72 -6.98
N SER A 173 18.54 8.67 -6.06
CA SER A 173 17.93 9.99 -5.99
C SER A 173 16.48 10.04 -6.51
N PRO A 174 15.47 9.82 -5.65
CA PRO A 174 14.07 9.80 -6.10
C PRO A 174 13.72 11.08 -6.85
N ASN A 175 12.93 10.95 -7.92
CA ASN A 175 12.39 12.14 -8.59
C ASN A 175 11.61 12.97 -7.57
N LEU A 176 12.07 14.18 -7.29
CA LEU A 176 11.40 15.10 -6.37
C LEU A 176 10.18 15.79 -7.01
N LEU A 177 9.95 15.57 -8.31
CA LEU A 177 8.81 16.11 -9.06
C LEU A 177 7.65 15.13 -9.18
N LEU A 178 6.44 15.70 -9.13
CA LEU A 178 5.18 14.97 -9.16
C LEU A 178 4.81 14.42 -10.55
N ASN A 179 5.32 14.99 -11.65
CA ASN A 179 4.88 14.62 -13.01
C ASN A 179 5.90 15.03 -14.08
N GLY A 180 6.98 14.27 -14.27
CA GLY A 180 8.05 14.62 -15.20
C GLY A 180 7.71 14.49 -16.69
N SER A 181 6.79 13.59 -17.03
CA SER A 181 6.50 13.19 -18.42
C SER A 181 5.05 13.42 -18.85
N GLY A 182 4.20 14.03 -18.02
CA GLY A 182 2.78 14.17 -18.35
C GLY A 182 1.96 12.89 -18.15
N GLU A 183 2.52 11.88 -17.47
CA GLU A 183 1.81 10.64 -17.08
C GLU A 183 0.55 10.94 -16.25
N PHE A 184 0.54 12.07 -15.54
CA PHE A 184 -0.58 12.55 -14.74
C PHE A 184 -1.31 13.75 -15.37
N GLY A 185 -1.31 13.85 -16.69
CA GLY A 185 -1.88 14.98 -17.41
C GLY A 185 -1.13 16.27 -17.08
N THR A 186 -1.86 17.34 -16.76
CA THR A 186 -1.31 18.65 -16.38
C THR A 186 -1.04 18.79 -14.88
N ARG A 187 -1.31 17.75 -14.07
CA ARG A 187 -1.14 17.83 -12.62
C ARG A 187 0.32 18.10 -12.26
N GLY A 188 0.53 19.04 -11.34
CA GLY A 188 1.88 19.45 -10.91
C GLY A 188 2.58 20.37 -11.91
N TRP A 189 1.86 20.93 -12.87
CA TRP A 189 2.35 21.92 -13.82
C TRP A 189 1.42 23.12 -13.92
N VAL A 190 1.99 24.29 -14.11
CA VAL A 190 1.31 25.46 -14.66
C VAL A 190 1.79 25.59 -16.11
N LEU A 191 0.95 25.20 -17.06
CA LEU A 191 1.28 25.22 -18.49
C LEU A 191 0.82 26.53 -19.14
N GLY A 192 1.57 26.98 -20.14
CA GLY A 192 1.12 28.08 -21.00
C GLY A 192 -0.12 27.69 -21.83
N PRO A 193 -0.94 28.65 -22.28
CA PRO A 193 -2.25 28.39 -22.89
C PRO A 193 -2.21 27.57 -24.19
N GLN A 194 -1.08 27.57 -24.91
CA GLN A 194 -0.90 26.77 -26.13
C GLN A 194 -0.15 25.46 -25.88
N ILE A 195 0.19 25.17 -24.62
CA ILE A 195 0.90 23.95 -24.21
C ILE A 195 -0.09 23.01 -23.55
N ALA A 196 -0.08 21.74 -23.95
CA ALA A 196 -0.85 20.69 -23.30
C ALA A 196 -0.02 19.42 -23.13
N GLN A 197 -0.51 18.55 -22.26
CA GLN A 197 -0.05 17.16 -22.22
C GLN A 197 -0.63 16.40 -23.41
N GLN A 198 0.18 15.53 -24.01
CA GLN A 198 -0.19 14.65 -25.11
C GLN A 198 0.35 13.24 -24.85
N VAL A 199 -0.20 12.25 -25.55
CA VAL A 199 0.26 10.85 -25.52
C VAL A 199 0.60 10.45 -26.94
N ASP A 200 1.81 9.96 -27.14
CA ASP A 200 2.22 9.38 -28.42
C ASP A 200 1.50 8.04 -28.61
N THR A 201 0.50 8.04 -29.50
CA THR A 201 -0.30 6.85 -29.82
C THR A 201 0.47 5.83 -30.67
N THR A 202 1.63 6.20 -31.21
CA THR A 202 2.50 5.27 -31.96
C THR A 202 3.43 4.46 -31.04
N GLY A 203 3.44 4.76 -29.74
CA GLY A 203 4.16 4.00 -28.72
C GLY A 203 5.65 4.26 -28.65
N GLY A 204 6.17 5.25 -29.38
CA GLY A 204 7.60 5.57 -29.41
C GLY A 204 8.07 6.32 -28.17
N ILE A 205 7.34 7.35 -27.73
CA ILE A 205 7.76 8.24 -26.64
C ILE A 205 6.77 8.33 -25.45
N GLY A 206 5.63 7.65 -25.48
CA GLY A 206 4.67 7.69 -24.36
C GLY A 206 4.09 9.10 -24.11
N PRO A 207 3.76 9.47 -22.86
CA PRO A 207 3.25 10.81 -22.56
C PRO A 207 4.37 11.87 -22.60
N PHE A 208 4.00 13.08 -23.02
CA PHE A 208 4.87 14.25 -23.11
C PHE A 208 4.07 15.55 -23.03
N PHE A 209 4.76 16.68 -22.91
CA PHE A 209 4.18 18.02 -23.03
C PHE A 209 4.61 18.68 -24.33
N THR A 210 3.72 19.44 -24.96
CA THR A 210 3.99 20.07 -26.25
C THR A 210 3.05 21.23 -26.57
N ASN A 211 3.37 22.01 -27.60
CA ASN A 211 2.42 22.94 -28.21
C ASN A 211 1.45 22.21 -29.16
N THR A 212 0.15 22.32 -28.92
CA THR A 212 -0.88 21.63 -29.73
C THR A 212 -1.24 22.37 -31.02
N THR A 213 -0.87 23.64 -31.13
CA THR A 213 -1.09 24.50 -32.30
C THR A 213 0.21 25.15 -32.73
N ALA A 214 0.27 25.66 -33.97
CA ALA A 214 1.43 26.42 -34.43
C ALA A 214 1.63 27.68 -33.55
N LEU A 215 2.88 27.93 -33.18
CA LEU A 215 3.30 29.10 -32.41
C LEU A 215 3.78 30.19 -33.37
N ALA A 216 3.37 31.44 -33.11
CA ALA A 216 3.83 32.62 -33.85
C ALA A 216 4.21 33.72 -32.86
N ASN A 217 5.51 34.00 -32.73
CA ASN A 217 6.07 34.93 -31.73
C ASN A 217 5.60 34.65 -30.29
N TYR A 218 5.43 33.38 -29.94
CA TYR A 218 4.88 32.97 -28.64
C TYR A 218 5.87 33.24 -27.50
N THR A 219 5.39 33.91 -26.45
CA THR A 219 6.16 34.15 -25.22
C THR A 219 5.36 33.69 -24.00
N ASN A 220 5.86 32.68 -23.31
CA ASN A 220 5.25 32.14 -22.09
C ASN A 220 6.25 31.27 -21.31
N SER A 221 5.89 30.89 -20.08
CA SER A 221 6.65 29.93 -19.30
C SER A 221 5.73 28.83 -18.77
N SER A 222 6.15 27.58 -18.92
CA SER A 222 5.54 26.45 -18.23
C SER A 222 6.39 26.07 -17.00
N THR A 223 5.77 25.87 -15.85
CA THR A 223 6.49 25.64 -14.59
C THR A 223 6.06 24.37 -13.89
N THR A 224 6.99 23.69 -13.23
CA THR A 224 6.69 22.54 -12.38
C THR A 224 6.09 22.97 -11.04
N ALA A 225 5.55 22.01 -10.30
CA ALA A 225 5.34 22.13 -8.86
C ALA A 225 6.66 22.42 -8.14
N SER A 226 6.58 23.04 -6.96
CA SER A 226 7.73 23.31 -6.11
C SER A 226 8.29 22.02 -5.50
N CYS A 227 9.61 21.83 -5.61
CA CYS A 227 10.35 20.79 -4.90
C CYS A 227 11.00 21.43 -3.68
N GLN A 228 10.63 20.99 -2.47
CA GLN A 228 11.23 21.49 -1.24
C GLN A 228 12.74 21.19 -1.22
N ALA A 229 13.54 22.20 -0.91
CA ALA A 229 15.00 22.11 -0.89
C ALA A 229 15.58 23.12 0.09
N GLY A 230 16.53 22.68 0.93
CA GLY A 230 17.25 23.57 1.83
C GLY A 230 18.39 24.31 1.12
N PRO A 231 19.02 25.30 1.77
CA PRO A 231 20.22 25.97 1.27
C PRO A 231 21.44 25.04 1.15
N GLY A 232 22.33 25.30 0.18
CA GLY A 232 23.60 24.57 0.01
C GLY A 232 23.47 23.14 -0.53
N ILE A 233 22.28 22.72 -0.94
CA ILE A 233 22.03 21.40 -1.51
C ILE A 233 22.35 21.45 -2.99
N VAL A 234 23.26 20.58 -3.45
CA VAL A 234 23.47 20.38 -4.88
C VAL A 234 22.29 19.61 -5.44
N MET A 235 21.66 20.14 -6.48
CA MET A 235 20.52 19.54 -7.15
C MET A 235 20.76 19.48 -8.65
N THR A 236 20.19 18.46 -9.29
CA THR A 236 20.22 18.27 -10.74
C THR A 236 18.80 18.14 -11.27
N ALA A 237 18.46 18.94 -12.28
CA ALA A 237 17.29 18.77 -13.12
C ALA A 237 17.72 18.07 -14.42
N SER A 238 17.11 16.94 -14.78
CA SER A 238 17.33 16.26 -16.06
C SER A 238 16.03 16.14 -16.84
N PHE A 239 16.07 16.23 -18.16
CA PHE A 239 14.87 16.24 -19.02
C PHE A 239 15.20 15.87 -20.45
N ASP A 240 14.23 15.34 -21.18
CA ASP A 240 14.30 15.19 -22.64
C ASP A 240 13.53 16.34 -23.27
N ILE A 241 14.13 17.05 -24.23
CA ILE A 241 13.44 18.12 -24.97
C ILE A 241 13.87 18.13 -26.45
N ALA A 242 12.90 18.37 -27.33
CA ALA A 242 13.08 18.65 -28.75
C ALA A 242 12.60 20.07 -29.03
N ASN A 243 13.31 20.78 -29.92
CA ASN A 243 12.98 22.13 -30.32
C ASN A 243 13.11 22.29 -31.84
N SER A 244 12.00 22.16 -32.55
CA SER A 244 11.86 22.37 -34.00
C SER A 244 11.42 23.79 -34.36
N ALA A 245 11.61 24.77 -33.46
CA ALA A 245 11.31 26.17 -33.76
C ALA A 245 12.21 26.71 -34.88
N THR A 246 11.69 27.66 -35.66
CA THR A 246 12.44 28.36 -36.72
C THR A 246 12.90 29.76 -36.28
N ALA A 247 12.32 30.31 -35.21
CA ALA A 247 12.69 31.59 -34.62
C ALA A 247 12.38 31.63 -33.13
N GLY A 248 12.98 32.58 -32.41
CA GLY A 248 12.87 32.75 -30.96
C GLY A 248 13.78 31.81 -30.17
N THR A 249 13.57 31.77 -28.85
CA THR A 249 14.40 31.00 -27.91
C THR A 249 13.54 30.11 -27.03
N VAL A 250 13.90 28.83 -26.95
CA VAL A 250 13.42 27.89 -25.92
C VAL A 250 14.53 27.70 -24.90
N ASN A 251 14.24 27.97 -23.63
CA ASN A 251 15.19 27.86 -22.53
C ASN A 251 14.58 27.06 -21.39
N VAL A 252 15.34 26.16 -20.78
CA VAL A 252 14.97 25.51 -19.53
C VAL A 252 15.80 26.13 -18.40
N SER A 253 15.15 26.62 -17.34
CA SER A 253 15.85 27.17 -16.17
C SER A 253 15.45 26.45 -14.90
N PHE A 254 16.43 26.24 -14.02
CA PHE A 254 16.23 25.61 -12.71
C PHE A 254 16.43 26.68 -11.64
N ALA A 255 15.34 27.10 -10.98
CA ALA A 255 15.29 28.30 -10.16
C ALA A 255 15.05 27.99 -8.68
N ALA A 256 15.70 28.73 -7.79
CA ALA A 256 15.51 28.69 -6.35
C ALA A 256 14.65 29.85 -5.85
N PHE A 257 13.79 29.55 -4.87
CA PHE A 257 12.88 30.48 -4.24
C PHE A 257 12.99 30.38 -2.71
N ASN A 258 12.71 31.49 -2.03
CA ASN A 258 12.61 31.50 -0.57
C ASN A 258 11.21 31.09 -0.09
N SER A 259 11.02 31.03 1.23
CA SER A 259 9.73 30.64 1.84
C SER A 259 8.58 31.64 1.60
N SER A 260 8.87 32.89 1.23
CA SER A 260 7.86 33.87 0.84
C SER A 260 7.48 33.79 -0.64
N GLY A 261 8.09 32.86 -1.39
CA GLY A 261 7.90 32.69 -2.82
C GLY A 261 8.65 33.69 -3.71
N ALA A 262 9.60 34.45 -3.17
CA ALA A 262 10.44 35.33 -3.96
C ALA A 262 11.56 34.54 -4.65
N PHE A 263 11.79 34.84 -5.93
CA PHE A 263 12.92 34.31 -6.69
C PHE A 263 14.25 34.77 -6.08
N ILE A 264 15.18 33.84 -5.93
CA ILE A 264 16.53 34.11 -5.43
C ILE A 264 17.51 34.15 -6.59
N SER A 265 17.69 33.02 -7.28
CA SER A 265 18.54 32.90 -8.46
C SER A 265 18.23 31.62 -9.24
N ASN A 266 18.78 31.51 -10.46
CA ASN A 266 18.85 30.24 -11.16
C ASN A 266 20.04 29.43 -10.64
N LEU A 267 19.81 28.15 -10.34
CA LEU A 267 20.86 27.14 -10.19
C LEU A 267 21.59 26.93 -11.51
N GLY A 268 20.85 27.04 -12.62
CA GLY A 268 21.38 27.07 -13.97
C GLY A 268 20.28 27.24 -15.01
N ALA A 269 20.67 27.50 -16.25
CA ALA A 269 19.76 27.62 -17.38
C ALA A 269 20.41 27.08 -18.65
N LEU A 270 19.63 26.49 -19.53
CA LEU A 270 20.10 25.90 -20.78
C LEU A 270 19.21 26.34 -21.95
N ASN A 271 19.83 26.92 -22.97
CA ASN A 271 19.15 27.21 -24.23
C ASN A 271 19.12 25.96 -25.10
N ILE A 272 17.93 25.60 -25.58
CA ILE A 272 17.74 24.46 -26.49
C ILE A 272 17.79 25.01 -27.90
N ALA A 273 18.81 24.62 -28.67
CA ALA A 273 18.99 25.12 -30.02
C ALA A 273 17.77 24.81 -30.91
N ASN A 274 17.48 25.72 -31.82
CA ASN A 274 16.44 25.54 -32.85
C ASN A 274 16.88 24.43 -33.83
N GLY A 275 15.97 23.54 -34.17
CA GLY A 275 16.23 22.35 -34.98
C GLY A 275 16.72 21.12 -34.19
N SER A 276 16.83 21.19 -32.86
CA SER A 276 17.26 20.06 -32.03
C SER A 276 16.22 18.94 -32.00
N ALA A 277 16.67 17.71 -32.31
CA ALA A 277 15.91 16.48 -32.08
C ALA A 277 15.71 16.24 -30.57
N LEU A 278 14.83 15.30 -30.21
CA LEU A 278 14.60 14.93 -28.81
C LEU A 278 15.89 14.36 -28.21
N GLN A 279 16.46 15.09 -27.25
CA GLN A 279 17.71 14.74 -26.58
C GLN A 279 17.59 14.98 -25.07
N ARG A 280 18.35 14.19 -24.30
CA ARG A 280 18.48 14.34 -22.84
C ARG A 280 19.43 15.49 -22.52
N TYR A 281 19.01 16.36 -21.61
CA TYR A 281 19.81 17.44 -21.05
C TYR A 281 19.75 17.43 -19.53
N SER A 282 20.67 18.18 -18.90
CA SER A 282 20.68 18.38 -17.45
C SER A 282 21.19 19.75 -17.04
N ILE A 283 20.71 20.24 -15.90
CA ILE A 283 21.13 21.46 -15.24
C ILE A 283 21.45 21.12 -13.78
N THR A 284 22.66 21.39 -13.34
CA THR A 284 23.13 21.11 -11.98
C THR A 284 23.59 22.39 -11.30
N GLY A 285 23.22 22.59 -10.04
CA GLY A 285 23.69 23.72 -9.25
C GLY A 285 23.43 23.53 -7.76
N ALA A 286 24.15 24.29 -6.92
CA ALA A 286 23.91 24.36 -5.49
C ALA A 286 22.82 25.40 -5.19
N THR A 287 21.85 25.05 -4.33
CA THR A 287 20.83 25.99 -3.89
C THR A 287 21.46 27.15 -3.08
N PRO A 288 21.13 28.42 -3.38
CA PRO A 288 21.63 29.56 -2.63
C PRO A 288 21.16 29.59 -1.16
N ALA A 289 21.75 30.50 -0.38
CA ALA A 289 21.23 30.86 0.94
C ALA A 289 19.74 31.22 0.89
N SER A 290 19.00 30.86 1.94
CA SER A 290 17.55 31.10 2.08
C SER A 290 16.65 30.38 1.08
N THR A 291 17.16 29.41 0.31
CA THR A 291 16.31 28.53 -0.51
C THR A 291 15.38 27.71 0.39
N ALA A 292 14.08 27.74 0.06
CA ALA A 292 13.06 26.87 0.65
C ALA A 292 12.57 25.82 -0.36
N TYR A 293 12.54 26.17 -1.64
CA TYR A 293 12.16 25.25 -2.70
C TYR A 293 12.78 25.65 -4.04
N VAL A 294 12.77 24.71 -4.98
CA VAL A 294 13.20 24.89 -6.36
C VAL A 294 12.08 24.57 -7.34
N VAL A 295 12.15 25.15 -8.54
CA VAL A 295 11.17 24.97 -9.63
C VAL A 295 11.92 24.89 -10.96
N VAL A 296 11.44 24.05 -11.88
CA VAL A 296 11.95 24.04 -13.26
C VAL A 296 10.97 24.79 -14.16
N TYR A 297 11.51 25.67 -15.00
CA TYR A 297 10.79 26.47 -15.99
C TYR A 297 11.17 26.01 -17.38
N VAL A 298 10.18 25.88 -18.26
CA VAL A 298 10.36 25.79 -19.71
C VAL A 298 9.87 27.12 -20.28
N ASN A 299 10.82 28.02 -20.54
CA ASN A 299 10.61 29.37 -21.03
C ASN A 299 10.64 29.40 -22.56
N MET A 300 9.69 30.10 -23.16
CA MET A 300 9.64 30.39 -24.57
C MET A 300 9.58 31.90 -24.75
N THR A 301 10.46 32.46 -25.58
CA THR A 301 10.50 33.90 -25.88
C THR A 301 10.49 34.10 -27.39
N SER A 302 9.43 34.73 -27.89
CA SER A 302 9.19 35.02 -29.31
C SER A 302 9.32 33.79 -30.23
N VAL A 303 8.89 32.61 -29.74
CA VAL A 303 9.06 31.34 -30.44
C VAL A 303 8.09 31.22 -31.61
N THR A 304 8.62 30.82 -32.78
CA THR A 304 7.82 30.43 -33.96
C THR A 304 8.11 28.97 -34.29
N ALA A 305 7.07 28.13 -34.25
CA ALA A 305 7.19 26.68 -34.44
C ALA A 305 5.89 26.09 -34.99
N ALA A 306 5.95 25.00 -35.75
CA ALA A 306 4.77 24.25 -36.13
C ALA A 306 4.09 23.61 -34.89
N ALA A 307 2.87 23.09 -35.05
CA ALA A 307 2.27 22.24 -34.02
C ALA A 307 3.21 21.07 -33.70
N PHE A 308 3.31 20.70 -32.42
CA PHE A 308 4.26 19.71 -31.90
C PHE A 308 5.75 20.07 -32.10
N GLY A 309 6.04 21.35 -32.37
CA GLY A 309 7.39 21.84 -32.63
C GLY A 309 8.29 21.92 -31.40
N VAL A 310 7.72 22.07 -30.19
CA VAL A 310 8.48 22.02 -28.93
C VAL A 310 7.88 20.91 -28.06
N VAL A 311 8.71 19.94 -27.68
CA VAL A 311 8.28 18.73 -26.97
C VAL A 311 9.21 18.47 -25.80
N TRP A 312 8.69 18.21 -24.60
CA TRP A 312 9.51 17.76 -23.47
C TRP A 312 8.85 16.66 -22.65
N ARG A 313 9.69 15.83 -22.02
CA ARG A 313 9.30 14.71 -21.16
C ARG A 313 10.43 14.33 -20.21
N GLN A 314 10.19 13.31 -19.38
CA GLN A 314 11.16 12.71 -18.47
C GLN A 314 11.88 13.72 -17.56
N LEU A 315 11.16 14.77 -17.17
CA LEU A 315 11.74 15.81 -16.32
C LEU A 315 11.85 15.32 -14.88
N LYS A 316 13.07 15.22 -14.39
CA LYS A 316 13.44 14.70 -13.07
C LYS A 316 14.22 15.77 -12.31
N VAL A 317 13.89 15.98 -11.04
CA VAL A 317 14.71 16.79 -10.11
C VAL A 317 15.23 15.87 -9.01
N GLU A 318 16.53 15.96 -8.74
CA GLU A 318 17.26 15.05 -7.87
C GLU A 318 18.23 15.84 -6.99
N ALA A 319 18.50 15.34 -5.79
CA ALA A 319 19.67 15.78 -5.03
C ALA A 319 20.93 15.07 -5.57
N GLY A 320 22.04 15.81 -5.66
CA GLY A 320 23.32 15.34 -6.17
C GLY A 320 23.76 15.98 -7.49
N THR A 321 24.96 15.62 -7.94
CA THR A 321 25.61 16.16 -9.15
C THR A 321 25.35 15.34 -10.42
N GLY A 322 24.87 14.10 -10.27
CA GLY A 322 24.64 13.18 -11.39
C GLY A 322 23.16 13.04 -11.72
N THR A 323 22.87 12.83 -13.00
CA THR A 323 21.56 12.39 -13.45
C THR A 323 21.45 10.88 -13.26
N SER A 324 20.42 10.40 -12.56
CA SER A 324 20.13 8.97 -12.60
C SER A 324 19.29 8.62 -13.84
N LEU A 325 19.18 7.32 -14.15
CA LEU A 325 18.22 6.84 -15.14
C LEU A 325 16.82 7.33 -14.73
N TYR A 326 16.02 7.76 -15.71
CA TYR A 326 14.63 8.13 -15.45
C TYR A 326 13.87 6.87 -14.99
N SER A 327 13.76 6.72 -13.68
CA SER A 327 12.93 5.71 -13.05
C SER A 327 11.50 6.24 -13.01
N GLN A 328 10.51 5.40 -13.31
CA GLN A 328 9.07 5.69 -13.14
C GLN A 328 8.68 5.87 -11.66
N GLU A 329 9.58 6.36 -10.82
CA GLU A 329 9.39 6.59 -9.38
C GLU A 329 8.35 7.69 -9.10
N GLY A 330 8.12 8.60 -10.04
CA GLY A 330 6.96 9.51 -9.98
C GLY A 330 5.63 8.75 -9.89
N SER A 331 5.57 7.56 -10.50
CA SER A 331 4.40 6.68 -10.51
C SER A 331 4.23 5.93 -9.17
N VAL A 332 5.31 5.45 -8.56
CA VAL A 332 5.27 4.65 -7.32
C VAL A 332 5.09 5.51 -6.07
N ALA A 333 5.76 6.67 -5.98
CA ALA A 333 5.66 7.56 -4.82
C ALA A 333 4.27 8.19 -4.65
N GLN A 334 3.48 8.29 -5.74
CA GLN A 334 2.11 8.80 -5.67
C GLN A 334 1.10 7.74 -5.23
N VAL A 335 1.33 6.43 -5.42
CA VAL A 335 0.40 5.39 -4.90
C VAL A 335 0.21 5.53 -3.38
N GLY A 336 1.23 6.01 -2.66
CA GLY A 336 1.14 6.32 -1.23
C GLY A 336 0.44 7.63 -0.86
N ASN A 337 0.21 8.56 -1.82
CA ASN A 337 -0.27 9.93 -1.56
C ASN A 337 -1.46 10.39 -2.43
N VAL A 338 -2.07 9.52 -3.27
CA VAL A 338 -3.33 9.87 -3.94
C VAL A 338 -4.52 9.67 -3.01
N SER A 339 -4.77 10.62 -2.12
CA SER A 339 -6.02 10.72 -1.36
C SER A 339 -7.27 11.01 -2.24
N ASN A 340 -7.15 10.94 -3.57
CA ASN A 340 -8.17 11.29 -4.57
C ASN A 340 -8.13 10.42 -5.84
N ILE A 341 -7.58 9.19 -5.79
CA ILE A 341 -8.21 8.16 -6.63
C ILE A 341 -9.64 8.14 -6.10
N VAL A 342 -10.62 8.30 -6.98
CA VAL A 342 -12.01 7.97 -6.69
C VAL A 342 -11.96 6.59 -6.05
N MET A 343 -11.99 6.58 -4.72
CA MET A 343 -12.04 5.38 -3.95
C MET A 343 -13.40 4.78 -4.28
N ASN A 344 -13.44 3.97 -5.32
CA ASN A 344 -13.92 2.60 -5.14
C ASN A 344 -12.98 1.91 -4.13
N GLY A 345 -12.85 2.51 -2.94
CA GLY A 345 -12.32 1.83 -1.79
C GLY A 345 -13.34 0.74 -1.59
N THR A 346 -12.93 -0.48 -1.87
CA THR A 346 -13.64 -1.66 -1.43
C THR A 346 -13.68 -1.58 0.10
N TYR A 347 -14.67 -0.86 0.62
CA TYR A 347 -15.01 -0.87 2.02
C TYR A 347 -15.45 -2.29 2.34
N ARG A 348 -14.77 -2.93 3.29
CA ARG A 348 -15.11 -4.25 3.80
C ARG A 348 -16.48 -4.24 4.44
N ASN A 349 -16.85 -3.15 5.12
CA ASN A 349 -18.16 -3.05 5.73
C ASN A 349 -19.24 -2.78 4.68
N MET A 350 -20.10 -3.78 4.51
CA MET A 350 -21.24 -3.72 3.60
C MET A 350 -22.39 -2.84 4.10
N LEU A 351 -22.40 -2.48 5.38
CA LEU A 351 -23.45 -1.64 5.95
C LEU A 351 -23.20 -0.16 5.66
N HIS A 352 -24.25 0.55 5.27
CA HIS A 352 -24.28 1.99 5.11
C HIS A 352 -24.57 2.67 6.44
N ASN A 353 -23.96 3.81 6.68
CA ASN A 353 -24.14 4.65 7.85
C ASN A 353 -24.05 3.85 9.16
N ALA A 354 -23.12 2.88 9.23
CA ALA A 354 -22.97 2.00 10.40
C ALA A 354 -22.53 2.75 11.66
N ARG A 355 -21.98 3.97 11.52
CA ARG A 355 -21.70 4.89 12.65
C ARG A 355 -22.91 5.74 13.05
N PHE A 356 -24.03 5.64 12.36
CA PHE A 356 -25.27 6.38 12.60
C PHE A 356 -25.06 7.92 12.61
N GLN A 357 -24.09 8.40 11.84
CA GLN A 357 -23.66 9.81 11.84
C GLN A 357 -24.37 10.65 10.77
N VAL A 358 -24.89 10.01 9.72
CA VAL A 358 -25.63 10.68 8.65
C VAL A 358 -27.12 10.69 8.99
N ASN A 359 -27.69 11.89 9.03
CA ASN A 359 -29.12 12.15 9.27
C ASN A 359 -29.60 13.29 8.35
N ASN A 360 -29.47 13.09 7.04
CA ASN A 360 -29.96 14.02 6.02
C ASN A 360 -31.48 14.19 6.13
N ARG A 361 -32.20 13.18 6.64
CA ARG A 361 -33.65 13.22 6.90
C ARG A 361 -34.04 14.20 8.02
N ARG A 362 -33.08 14.68 8.82
CA ARG A 362 -33.28 15.57 9.97
C ARG A 362 -34.27 14.99 10.97
N VAL A 363 -34.24 13.67 11.16
CA VAL A 363 -35.09 13.01 12.14
C VAL A 363 -34.60 13.37 13.54
N SER A 364 -35.49 13.93 14.35
CA SER A 364 -35.22 14.16 15.77
C SER A 364 -35.19 12.83 16.51
N LEU A 365 -34.19 12.64 17.35
CA LEU A 365 -34.11 11.49 18.26
C LEU A 365 -34.52 11.92 19.67
N PRO A 366 -35.29 11.09 20.40
CA PRO A 366 -35.79 9.79 20.00
C PRO A 366 -36.88 9.87 18.91
N PHE A 367 -36.93 8.86 18.03
CA PHE A 367 -37.86 8.81 16.90
C PHE A 367 -38.83 7.65 17.04
N THR A 368 -40.14 7.93 17.00
CA THR A 368 -41.21 6.92 17.00
C THR A 368 -41.73 6.73 15.58
N ALA A 369 -41.70 5.50 15.08
CA ALA A 369 -42.21 5.17 13.76
C ALA A 369 -43.73 5.23 13.72
N GLY A 370 -44.32 6.06 12.85
CA GLY A 370 -45.76 6.09 12.59
C GLY A 370 -46.24 4.93 11.72
N SER A 371 -45.38 4.36 10.89
CA SER A 371 -45.68 3.20 10.04
C SER A 371 -44.62 2.09 10.19
N GLY A 372 -44.96 0.87 9.77
CA GLY A 372 -43.98 -0.21 9.66
C GLY A 372 -42.91 0.13 8.61
N TYR A 373 -41.69 -0.37 8.81
CA TYR A 373 -40.53 -0.15 7.94
C TYR A 373 -40.20 1.33 7.67
N GLN A 374 -40.49 2.22 8.62
CA GLN A 374 -40.24 3.64 8.44
C GLN A 374 -38.76 3.98 8.62
N TYR A 375 -38.18 4.58 7.58
CA TYR A 375 -36.80 5.09 7.62
C TYR A 375 -36.66 6.27 8.59
N CYS A 376 -35.55 6.28 9.32
CA CYS A 376 -35.26 7.29 10.33
C CYS A 376 -33.88 7.90 10.11
N LEU A 377 -32.83 7.24 10.60
CA LEU A 377 -31.44 7.54 10.21
C LEU A 377 -31.21 7.05 8.78
N ASP A 378 -30.28 7.69 8.06
CA ASP A 378 -30.09 7.36 6.65
C ASP A 378 -29.73 5.89 6.44
N ARG A 379 -30.52 5.20 5.58
CA ARG A 379 -30.48 3.75 5.28
C ARG A 379 -30.98 2.81 6.36
N TRP A 380 -31.42 3.32 7.50
CA TRP A 380 -31.91 2.50 8.60
C TRP A 380 -33.40 2.74 8.85
N ARG A 381 -34.14 1.67 9.15
CA ARG A 381 -35.58 1.73 9.37
C ARG A 381 -36.02 0.99 10.63
N VAL A 382 -37.08 1.51 11.25
CA VAL A 382 -37.79 0.86 12.34
C VAL A 382 -38.85 -0.04 11.74
N VAL A 383 -38.86 -1.31 12.15
CA VAL A 383 -39.65 -2.35 11.49
C VAL A 383 -41.12 -2.27 11.85
N VAL A 384 -41.44 -1.97 13.11
CA VAL A 384 -42.80 -2.03 13.66
C VAL A 384 -43.30 -0.61 14.00
N SER A 385 -44.49 -0.28 13.51
CA SER A 385 -45.18 0.98 13.85
C SER A 385 -45.39 1.13 15.36
N GLY A 386 -45.34 2.37 15.84
CA GLY A 386 -45.48 2.74 17.25
C GLY A 386 -44.22 2.54 18.10
N GLN A 387 -43.17 1.90 17.56
CA GLN A 387 -41.93 1.68 18.29
C GLN A 387 -40.93 2.80 18.11
N GLN A 388 -40.08 2.99 19.11
CA GLN A 388 -39.16 4.11 19.20
C GLN A 388 -37.70 3.65 19.15
N ILE A 389 -36.87 4.40 18.40
CA ILE A 389 -35.41 4.36 18.51
C ILE A 389 -34.90 5.58 19.27
N SER A 390 -33.78 5.40 19.98
CA SER A 390 -33.01 6.50 20.56
C SER A 390 -31.53 6.28 20.23
N ALA A 391 -30.74 7.35 20.21
CA ALA A 391 -29.29 7.24 20.10
C ALA A 391 -28.59 8.19 21.06
N SER A 392 -27.41 7.78 21.51
CA SER A 392 -26.52 8.59 22.34
C SER A 392 -25.08 8.37 21.90
N VAL A 393 -24.18 9.28 22.24
CA VAL A 393 -22.74 9.11 22.05
C VAL A 393 -22.14 8.67 23.39
N PRO A 394 -21.71 7.41 23.55
CA PRO A 394 -21.03 7.00 24.78
C PRO A 394 -19.77 7.84 25.03
N ALA A 395 -19.53 8.22 26.29
CA ALA A 395 -18.43 9.11 26.65
C ALA A 395 -17.08 8.58 26.14
N GLY A 396 -16.30 9.46 25.48
CA GLY A 396 -14.95 9.15 24.99
C GLY A 396 -14.87 8.28 23.75
N THR A 397 -15.99 7.89 23.13
CA THR A 397 -15.99 6.94 22.00
C THR A 397 -16.06 7.58 20.61
N GLY A 398 -16.67 8.76 20.49
CA GLY A 398 -16.80 9.46 19.21
C GLY A 398 -17.69 8.74 18.17
N TYR A 399 -18.51 7.78 18.58
CA TYR A 399 -19.51 7.13 17.74
C TYR A 399 -20.89 7.11 18.40
N TRP A 400 -21.95 6.99 17.60
CA TRP A 400 -23.30 6.85 18.09
C TRP A 400 -23.62 5.40 18.46
N GLN A 401 -24.37 5.23 19.55
CA GLN A 401 -24.96 3.98 19.99
C GLN A 401 -26.47 4.12 19.95
N VAL A 402 -27.14 3.22 19.22
CA VAL A 402 -28.59 3.17 19.07
C VAL A 402 -29.18 2.18 20.06
N THR A 403 -30.30 2.54 20.69
CA THR A 403 -31.15 1.59 21.43
C THR A 403 -32.19 1.02 20.46
N CYS A 404 -32.07 -0.27 20.15
CA CYS A 404 -32.91 -0.96 19.19
C CYS A 404 -34.25 -1.39 19.83
N PRO A 405 -35.39 -1.06 19.21
CA PRO A 405 -36.70 -1.48 19.71
C PRO A 405 -36.90 -3.00 19.55
N ALA A 406 -37.94 -3.52 20.21
CA ALA A 406 -38.21 -4.96 20.23
C ALA A 406 -38.60 -5.55 18.88
N GLY A 407 -39.29 -4.77 18.04
CA GLY A 407 -39.66 -5.12 16.67
C GLY A 407 -38.50 -4.98 15.69
N GLY A 408 -37.44 -4.28 16.09
CA GLY A 408 -36.17 -4.22 15.41
C GLY A 408 -35.87 -2.92 14.67
N PHE A 409 -34.56 -2.71 14.50
CA PHE A 409 -33.92 -1.65 13.74
C PHE A 409 -33.05 -2.31 12.68
N GLU A 410 -33.35 -2.06 11.40
CA GLU A 410 -32.78 -2.84 10.31
C GLU A 410 -32.21 -2.01 9.18
N GLN A 411 -31.31 -2.64 8.44
CA GLN A 411 -30.82 -2.18 7.15
C GLN A 411 -30.93 -3.29 6.12
N VAL A 412 -31.30 -2.91 4.90
CA VAL A 412 -31.32 -3.79 3.73
C VAL A 412 -30.02 -3.62 2.97
N MET A 413 -29.29 -4.72 2.77
CA MET A 413 -28.11 -4.83 1.95
C MET A 413 -28.52 -5.09 0.49
N GLU A 414 -27.88 -4.39 -0.44
CA GLU A 414 -28.27 -4.47 -1.84
C GLU A 414 -27.76 -5.75 -2.50
N PRO A 415 -28.50 -6.27 -3.50
CA PRO A 415 -27.99 -7.33 -4.38
C PRO A 415 -26.58 -7.05 -4.91
N ASN A 416 -26.34 -5.84 -5.41
CA ASN A 416 -25.08 -5.48 -6.06
C ASN A 416 -23.88 -5.44 -5.09
N ASP A 417 -24.13 -5.29 -3.79
CA ASP A 417 -23.07 -5.32 -2.78
C ASP A 417 -22.69 -6.77 -2.43
N VAL A 418 -23.60 -7.74 -2.64
CA VAL A 418 -23.39 -9.15 -2.28
C VAL A 418 -22.70 -9.92 -3.41
N LEU A 419 -21.38 -10.10 -3.28
CA LEU A 419 -20.55 -10.90 -4.18
C LEU A 419 -20.76 -12.42 -4.04
N GLY A 420 -21.41 -12.85 -2.96
CA GLY A 420 -21.58 -14.25 -2.60
C GLY A 420 -20.39 -14.83 -1.84
N GLY A 421 -20.63 -15.95 -1.16
CA GLY A 421 -19.62 -16.64 -0.35
C GLY A 421 -19.81 -16.44 1.15
N THR A 422 -18.74 -16.65 1.92
CA THR A 422 -18.78 -16.58 3.38
C THR A 422 -18.56 -15.16 3.88
N TYR A 423 -19.41 -14.73 4.79
CA TYR A 423 -19.38 -13.44 5.46
C TYR A 423 -19.32 -13.65 6.97
N VAL A 424 -18.87 -12.63 7.68
CA VAL A 424 -18.85 -12.57 9.14
C VAL A 424 -19.54 -11.28 9.60
N ILE A 425 -20.32 -11.39 10.67
CA ILE A 425 -21.03 -10.25 11.28
C ILE A 425 -20.46 -9.93 12.65
N ASN A 426 -20.28 -8.64 12.95
CA ASN A 426 -19.79 -8.17 14.24
C ASN A 426 -20.42 -6.82 14.62
N TRP A 427 -20.53 -6.53 15.91
CA TRP A 427 -21.01 -5.23 16.41
C TRP A 427 -20.64 -5.02 17.89
N LEU A 428 -20.80 -3.80 18.38
CA LEU A 428 -20.76 -3.47 19.81
C LEU A 428 -22.18 -3.28 20.35
N GLY A 429 -22.39 -3.64 21.61
CA GLY A 429 -23.68 -3.53 22.30
C GLY A 429 -24.37 -4.88 22.55
N THR A 430 -25.58 -4.82 23.08
CA THR A 430 -26.34 -5.98 23.59
C THR A 430 -27.47 -6.43 22.67
N ALA A 431 -27.73 -5.73 21.56
CA ALA A 431 -28.79 -6.10 20.65
C ALA A 431 -28.53 -7.48 20.01
N THR A 432 -29.61 -8.23 19.79
CA THR A 432 -29.62 -9.50 19.05
C THR A 432 -29.78 -9.23 17.57
N CYS A 433 -29.06 -9.96 16.71
CA CYS A 433 -29.13 -9.79 15.26
C CYS A 433 -29.92 -10.94 14.60
N GLU A 434 -30.73 -10.61 13.59
CA GLU A 434 -31.47 -11.53 12.74
C GLU A 434 -31.21 -11.20 11.26
N MET A 435 -31.05 -12.22 10.44
CA MET A 435 -30.84 -12.11 8.99
C MET A 435 -32.05 -12.70 8.23
N GLY A 436 -32.64 -11.92 7.33
CA GLY A 436 -33.77 -12.33 6.49
C GLY A 436 -35.13 -11.72 6.89
N PRO A 437 -36.20 -12.07 6.15
CA PRO A 437 -37.52 -11.45 6.29
C PRO A 437 -38.14 -11.64 7.68
N VAL A 438 -39.05 -10.72 8.08
CA VAL A 438 -39.86 -10.92 9.30
C VAL A 438 -40.57 -12.28 9.24
N GLY A 439 -40.49 -13.07 10.31
CA GLY A 439 -41.18 -14.37 10.44
C GLY A 439 -40.39 -15.58 9.91
N SER A 440 -39.29 -15.37 9.18
CA SER A 440 -38.40 -16.45 8.70
C SER A 440 -36.92 -16.13 8.86
N ALA A 441 -36.60 -15.16 9.72
CA ALA A 441 -35.23 -14.71 9.92
C ALA A 441 -34.39 -15.74 10.68
N THR A 442 -33.12 -15.83 10.31
CA THR A 442 -32.10 -16.62 11.00
C THR A 442 -31.43 -15.77 12.07
N ALA A 443 -31.44 -16.21 13.33
CA ALA A 443 -30.73 -15.53 14.41
C ALA A 443 -29.21 -15.67 14.20
N LEU A 444 -28.49 -14.55 14.34
CA LEU A 444 -27.04 -14.49 14.24
C LEU A 444 -26.43 -14.07 15.58
N VAL A 445 -25.35 -14.75 16.00
CA VAL A 445 -24.53 -14.35 17.13
C VAL A 445 -23.35 -13.49 16.68
N LYS A 446 -22.83 -12.67 17.59
CA LYS A 446 -21.68 -11.81 17.31
C LYS A 446 -20.45 -12.65 16.92
N GLY A 447 -19.81 -12.29 15.81
CA GLY A 447 -18.67 -13.00 15.24
C GLY A 447 -19.03 -14.25 14.44
N GLN A 448 -20.32 -14.56 14.27
CA GLN A 448 -20.77 -15.72 13.50
C GLN A 448 -20.47 -15.54 12.02
N THR A 449 -20.07 -16.64 11.38
CA THR A 449 -19.96 -16.75 9.93
C THR A 449 -21.26 -17.29 9.31
N PHE A 450 -21.59 -16.82 8.12
CA PHE A 450 -22.76 -17.26 7.36
C PHE A 450 -22.46 -17.14 5.86
N THR A 451 -23.31 -17.74 5.02
CA THR A 451 -23.13 -17.69 3.56
C THR A 451 -24.26 -16.89 2.93
N LEU A 452 -23.90 -16.00 2.00
CA LEU A 452 -24.85 -15.30 1.16
C LEU A 452 -24.71 -15.76 -0.29
N ALA A 453 -25.83 -15.81 -1.01
CA ALA A 453 -25.83 -16.01 -2.45
C ALA A 453 -25.44 -14.69 -3.13
N ALA A 454 -24.67 -14.75 -4.22
CA ALA A 454 -24.34 -13.55 -4.99
C ALA A 454 -25.62 -12.88 -5.50
N LEU A 455 -25.63 -11.55 -5.58
CA LEU A 455 -26.75 -10.76 -6.09
C LEU A 455 -28.07 -10.95 -5.33
N SER A 456 -28.02 -11.28 -4.03
CA SER A 456 -29.20 -11.40 -3.18
C SER A 456 -29.42 -10.16 -2.32
N SER A 457 -30.63 -9.60 -2.33
CA SER A 457 -31.04 -8.60 -1.33
C SER A 457 -31.23 -9.31 0.00
N ILE A 458 -30.62 -8.80 1.07
CA ILE A 458 -30.76 -9.40 2.40
C ILE A 458 -30.89 -8.32 3.46
N GLN A 459 -31.73 -8.55 4.46
CA GLN A 459 -31.97 -7.61 5.55
C GLN A 459 -31.33 -8.11 6.84
N PHE A 460 -30.69 -7.20 7.56
CA PHE A 460 -30.12 -7.44 8.88
C PHE A 460 -30.84 -6.56 9.89
N ARG A 461 -31.36 -7.19 10.94
CA ARG A 461 -32.19 -6.54 11.95
C ARG A 461 -31.58 -6.75 13.33
N TRP A 462 -31.48 -5.66 14.09
CA TRP A 462 -31.08 -5.70 15.48
C TRP A 462 -32.25 -5.36 16.39
N LYS A 463 -32.44 -6.12 17.46
CA LYS A 463 -33.55 -5.94 18.41
C LYS A 463 -33.12 -6.14 19.86
N ASN A 464 -33.90 -5.58 20.79
CA ASN A 464 -33.78 -5.77 22.24
C ASN A 464 -32.37 -5.49 22.79
N GLY A 465 -31.88 -4.25 22.65
CA GLY A 465 -30.60 -3.88 23.24
C GLY A 465 -29.95 -2.68 22.57
N THR A 466 -28.65 -2.53 22.76
CA THR A 466 -27.87 -1.46 22.15
C THR A 466 -27.08 -1.94 20.94
N LEU A 467 -26.89 -1.05 19.96
CA LEU A 467 -26.14 -1.30 18.74
C LEU A 467 -25.18 -0.15 18.46
N ALA A 468 -23.90 -0.47 18.29
CA ALA A 468 -22.87 0.45 17.82
C ALA A 468 -21.92 -0.29 16.88
N LEU A 469 -21.43 0.40 15.85
CA LEU A 469 -20.42 -0.10 14.93
C LEU A 469 -20.73 -1.50 14.33
N PRO A 470 -21.96 -1.77 13.81
CA PRO A 470 -22.21 -3.01 13.12
C PRO A 470 -21.35 -3.11 11.84
N GLN A 471 -20.79 -4.29 11.62
CA GLN A 471 -19.97 -4.61 10.48
C GLN A 471 -20.37 -5.97 9.92
N ILE A 472 -20.54 -6.00 8.60
CA ILE A 472 -20.65 -7.24 7.83
C ILE A 472 -19.58 -7.17 6.77
N GLU A 473 -18.72 -8.17 6.71
CA GLU A 473 -17.62 -8.23 5.76
C GLU A 473 -17.41 -9.66 5.24
N GLN A 474 -16.87 -9.77 4.03
CA GLN A 474 -16.55 -11.06 3.43
C GLN A 474 -15.34 -11.68 4.13
N GLY A 475 -15.44 -12.97 4.45
CA GLY A 475 -14.41 -13.73 5.16
C GLY A 475 -14.95 -14.50 6.37
N THR A 476 -14.03 -15.09 7.13
CA THR A 476 -14.34 -15.96 8.28
C THR A 476 -13.94 -15.36 9.63
N VAL A 477 -13.22 -14.25 9.64
CA VAL A 477 -12.67 -13.63 10.85
C VAL A 477 -13.14 -12.18 10.93
N PRO A 478 -13.82 -11.76 12.01
CA PRO A 478 -14.19 -10.36 12.21
C PRO A 478 -12.93 -9.49 12.29
N THR A 479 -12.87 -8.44 11.48
CA THR A 479 -11.83 -7.41 11.58
C THR A 479 -12.28 -6.26 12.48
N ALA A 480 -11.35 -5.34 12.76
CA ALA A 480 -11.70 -4.10 13.44
C ALA A 480 -12.70 -3.29 12.59
N PHE A 481 -13.55 -2.51 13.26
CA PHE A 481 -14.55 -1.70 12.57
C PHE A 481 -13.90 -0.75 11.56
N GLU A 482 -14.34 -0.81 10.31
CA GLU A 482 -13.86 0.06 9.25
C GLU A 482 -14.66 1.37 9.23
N ALA A 483 -14.02 2.46 9.64
CA ALA A 483 -14.63 3.78 9.59
C ALA A 483 -14.56 4.38 8.18
N VAL A 484 -15.73 4.61 7.58
CA VAL A 484 -15.87 5.38 6.35
C VAL A 484 -15.85 6.89 6.69
N PRO A 485 -15.06 7.72 5.98
CA PRO A 485 -15.09 9.17 6.16
C PRO A 485 -16.51 9.74 5.99
N MET A 486 -16.88 10.72 6.83
CA MET A 486 -18.26 11.23 6.90
C MET A 486 -18.79 11.71 5.54
N GLU A 487 -17.97 12.40 4.73
CA GLU A 487 -18.39 12.89 3.42
C GLU A 487 -18.66 11.77 2.40
N MET A 488 -17.88 10.69 2.46
CA MET A 488 -18.09 9.49 1.64
C MET A 488 -19.37 8.77 2.06
N GLU A 489 -19.57 8.62 3.37
CA GLU A 489 -20.79 8.01 3.92
C GLU A 489 -22.04 8.83 3.60
N ARG A 490 -21.93 10.18 3.67
CA ARG A 490 -23.02 11.08 3.27
C ARG A 490 -23.38 10.89 1.81
N ARG A 491 -22.39 10.80 0.91
CA ARG A 491 -22.63 10.53 -0.52
C ARG A 491 -23.30 9.18 -0.77
N ARG A 492 -22.84 8.11 -0.11
CA ARG A 492 -23.50 6.78 -0.18
C ARG A 492 -24.96 6.86 0.25
N CYS A 493 -25.26 7.62 1.29
CA CYS A 493 -26.63 7.83 1.77
C CYS A 493 -27.48 8.69 0.82
N GLU A 494 -26.90 9.75 0.25
CA GLU A 494 -27.58 10.64 -0.70
C GLU A 494 -28.03 9.94 -1.98
N SER A 495 -27.37 8.83 -2.37
CA SER A 495 -27.83 7.98 -3.46
C SER A 495 -29.17 7.28 -3.16
N TYR A 496 -29.60 7.20 -1.90
CA TYR A 496 -30.87 6.57 -1.52
C TYR A 496 -31.93 7.59 -1.12
N TRP A 497 -31.50 8.64 -0.43
CA TRP A 497 -32.41 9.67 0.02
C TRP A 497 -31.71 11.02 0.03
N ARG A 498 -32.39 12.03 -0.52
CA ARG A 498 -31.95 13.42 -0.41
C ARG A 498 -33.14 14.36 -0.36
N ALA A 499 -32.97 15.49 0.29
CA ALA A 499 -33.88 16.61 0.14
C ALA A 499 -33.39 17.54 -0.97
N VAL A 500 -34.31 18.01 -1.78
CA VAL A 500 -34.08 19.03 -2.80
C VAL A 500 -35.02 20.20 -2.53
N THR A 501 -34.49 21.42 -2.52
CA THR A 501 -35.30 22.64 -2.43
C THR A 501 -35.35 23.31 -3.81
N ILE A 502 -36.55 23.71 -4.19
CA ILE A 502 -36.93 24.24 -5.50
C ILE A 502 -37.39 25.67 -5.28
N ASP A 503 -36.57 26.60 -5.77
CA ASP A 503 -36.81 28.04 -5.75
C ASP A 503 -36.56 28.59 -7.17
N PHE A 504 -37.63 28.92 -7.89
CA PHE A 504 -37.59 29.43 -9.26
C PHE A 504 -38.43 30.68 -9.43
N GLU A 505 -37.96 31.57 -10.28
CA GLU A 505 -38.67 32.71 -10.80
C GLU A 505 -38.41 32.85 -12.30
N GLY A 506 -39.37 33.42 -13.03
CA GLY A 506 -39.24 33.61 -14.46
C GLY A 506 -40.31 34.55 -15.00
N TYR A 507 -40.20 34.91 -16.28
CA TYR A 507 -41.21 35.68 -17.00
C TYR A 507 -41.70 34.87 -18.20
N GLN A 508 -43.02 34.67 -18.32
CA GLN A 508 -43.60 33.87 -19.40
C GLN A 508 -45.02 34.33 -19.75
N SER A 509 -45.50 33.97 -20.94
CA SER A 509 -46.89 34.21 -21.33
C SER A 509 -47.84 33.27 -20.58
N GLY A 510 -49.02 33.78 -20.21
CA GLY A 510 -50.09 32.96 -19.62
C GLY A 510 -50.54 31.86 -20.58
N GLY A 511 -50.94 30.72 -20.02
CA GLY A 511 -51.35 29.52 -20.77
C GLY A 511 -50.19 28.62 -21.22
N GLN A 512 -48.94 28.96 -20.88
CA GLN A 512 -47.77 28.14 -21.19
C GLN A 512 -47.25 27.39 -19.95
N ASN A 513 -46.52 26.29 -20.20
CA ASN A 513 -45.79 25.59 -19.16
C ASN A 513 -44.36 26.11 -19.06
N ALA A 514 -43.93 26.44 -17.85
CA ALA A 514 -42.52 26.64 -17.53
C ALA A 514 -41.89 25.28 -17.21
N TYR A 515 -40.76 24.99 -17.85
CA TYR A 515 -39.98 23.76 -17.61
C TYR A 515 -38.66 24.12 -16.95
N TRP A 516 -38.32 23.39 -15.91
CA TRP A 516 -37.03 23.51 -15.27
C TRP A 516 -36.50 22.14 -14.86
N SER A 517 -35.18 21.95 -14.92
CA SER A 517 -34.54 20.70 -14.54
C SER A 517 -33.43 20.94 -13.51
N LEU A 518 -33.48 20.20 -12.41
CA LEU A 518 -32.36 20.08 -11.47
C LEU A 518 -31.59 18.81 -11.77
N THR A 519 -30.28 18.94 -12.00
CA THR A 519 -29.39 17.79 -11.99
C THR A 519 -28.82 17.59 -10.58
N PHE A 520 -28.81 16.35 -10.11
CA PHE A 520 -28.21 15.93 -8.85
C PHE A 520 -27.39 14.66 -9.06
N PRO A 521 -26.42 14.35 -8.16
CA PRO A 521 -25.72 13.07 -8.19
C PRO A 521 -26.70 11.89 -8.31
N SER A 522 -26.43 10.98 -9.23
CA SER A 522 -27.28 9.82 -9.53
C SER A 522 -27.74 9.11 -8.26
N MET A 523 -29.05 8.94 -8.14
CA MET A 523 -29.69 8.10 -7.15
C MET A 523 -29.58 6.62 -7.55
N ARG A 524 -29.88 5.74 -6.61
CA ARG A 524 -29.76 4.29 -6.77
C ARG A 524 -30.79 3.73 -7.78
N SER A 525 -31.98 4.31 -7.81
CA SER A 525 -32.98 4.12 -8.86
C SER A 525 -33.73 5.43 -9.12
N THR A 526 -34.65 5.46 -10.09
CA THR A 526 -35.58 6.59 -10.24
C THR A 526 -36.30 6.84 -8.90
N PRO A 527 -36.15 8.03 -8.29
CA PRO A 527 -36.70 8.28 -6.98
C PRO A 527 -38.20 8.54 -7.03
N VAL A 528 -38.86 8.31 -5.91
CA VAL A 528 -40.21 8.81 -5.63
C VAL A 528 -40.08 10.09 -4.83
N GLY A 529 -40.72 11.16 -5.33
CA GLY A 529 -40.79 12.43 -4.62
C GLY A 529 -41.93 12.47 -3.60
N GLN A 530 -41.65 12.95 -2.39
CA GLN A 530 -42.66 13.28 -1.38
C GLN A 530 -42.44 14.72 -0.91
N GLY A 531 -43.52 15.49 -0.72
CA GLY A 531 -43.42 16.85 -0.19
C GLY A 531 -42.90 16.85 1.25
N LEU A 532 -41.90 17.69 1.54
CA LEU A 532 -41.36 17.90 2.87
C LEU A 532 -41.78 19.28 3.39
N THR A 533 -42.37 19.31 4.59
CA THR A 533 -42.68 20.56 5.30
C THR A 533 -41.45 21.02 6.09
N TRP A 534 -40.41 21.49 5.41
CA TRP A 534 -39.20 22.01 6.05
C TRP A 534 -39.23 23.53 6.15
N GLY A 535 -40.01 24.07 7.10
CA GLY A 535 -39.90 25.46 7.56
C GLY A 535 -40.26 26.57 6.58
N ARG A 536 -40.55 26.25 5.30
CA ARG A 536 -41.12 27.18 4.32
C ARG A 536 -42.38 26.57 3.76
N SER A 537 -43.49 27.31 3.86
CA SER A 537 -44.70 26.93 3.15
C SER A 537 -44.44 27.13 1.66
N PRO A 538 -44.70 26.11 0.82
CA PRO A 538 -44.60 26.29 -0.62
C PRO A 538 -45.50 27.43 -1.06
N SER A 539 -44.96 28.37 -1.83
CA SER A 539 -45.70 29.50 -2.37
C SER A 539 -45.47 29.61 -3.87
N TYR A 540 -46.52 29.99 -4.58
CA TYR A 540 -46.45 30.27 -6.00
C TYR A 540 -47.35 31.45 -6.35
N SER A 541 -46.96 32.21 -7.37
CA SER A 541 -47.75 33.30 -7.93
C SER A 541 -47.76 33.22 -9.45
N ASN A 542 -48.89 33.62 -10.05
CA ASN A 542 -49.15 33.50 -11.49
C ASN A 542 -49.01 32.07 -12.04
N ILE A 543 -49.29 31.07 -11.20
CA ILE A 543 -49.34 29.65 -11.57
C ILE A 543 -50.75 29.12 -11.30
N GLY A 544 -51.34 28.44 -12.29
CA GLY A 544 -52.73 27.99 -12.27
C GLY A 544 -53.01 26.74 -11.43
N ALA A 545 -51.97 25.97 -11.12
CA ALA A 545 -52.03 24.76 -10.29
C ALA A 545 -50.66 24.48 -9.66
N PRO A 546 -50.58 23.69 -8.57
CA PRO A 546 -49.30 23.26 -8.02
C PRO A 546 -48.38 22.64 -9.10
N PRO A 547 -47.06 22.90 -9.07
CA PRO A 547 -46.14 22.30 -10.04
C PRO A 547 -46.19 20.77 -10.00
N THR A 548 -46.04 20.15 -11.18
CA THR A 548 -45.89 18.71 -11.32
C THR A 548 -44.42 18.34 -11.50
N PHE A 549 -44.03 17.15 -11.05
CA PHE A 549 -42.63 16.72 -11.03
C PHE A 549 -42.46 15.40 -11.77
N ASN A 550 -41.48 15.35 -12.67
CA ASN A 550 -41.01 14.14 -13.32
C ASN A 550 -39.63 13.78 -12.73
N PHE A 551 -39.50 12.55 -12.25
CA PHE A 551 -38.30 12.07 -11.59
C PHE A 551 -37.52 11.16 -12.54
N PHE A 552 -36.22 11.43 -12.64
CA PHE A 552 -35.22 10.57 -13.27
C PHE A 552 -34.14 10.24 -12.26
N GLN A 553 -33.25 9.32 -12.60
CA GLN A 553 -32.22 8.84 -11.68
C GLN A 553 -31.24 9.95 -11.23
N ASP A 554 -30.95 10.91 -12.08
CA ASP A 554 -30.01 12.02 -11.84
C ASP A 554 -30.63 13.41 -12.06
N THR A 555 -31.90 13.47 -12.45
CA THR A 555 -32.58 14.70 -12.87
C THR A 555 -34.00 14.76 -12.33
N LEU A 556 -34.42 15.94 -11.90
CA LEU A 556 -35.80 16.26 -11.53
C LEU A 556 -36.28 17.35 -12.46
N THR A 557 -37.36 17.10 -13.19
CA THR A 557 -38.00 18.13 -14.02
C THR A 557 -39.26 18.64 -13.32
N CYS A 558 -39.31 19.94 -13.10
CA CYS A 558 -40.47 20.67 -12.59
C CYS A 558 -41.24 21.30 -13.76
N ILE A 559 -42.56 21.15 -13.76
CA ILE A 559 -43.47 21.74 -14.74
C ILE A 559 -44.47 22.61 -14.00
N ALA A 560 -44.45 23.92 -14.26
CA ALA A 560 -45.35 24.89 -13.66
C ALA A 560 -46.28 25.50 -14.72
N PRO A 561 -47.62 25.33 -14.60
CA PRO A 561 -48.57 25.91 -15.55
C PRO A 561 -48.80 27.40 -15.26
N VAL A 562 -48.21 28.29 -16.07
CA VAL A 562 -48.30 29.75 -15.88
C VAL A 562 -49.69 30.23 -16.28
N SER A 563 -50.43 30.83 -15.34
CA SER A 563 -51.84 31.21 -15.56
C SER A 563 -52.02 32.62 -16.13
N ALA A 564 -51.04 33.51 -15.98
CA ALA A 564 -51.08 34.88 -16.47
C ALA A 564 -49.73 35.31 -17.04
N THR A 565 -49.75 36.17 -18.07
CA THR A 565 -48.52 36.74 -18.64
C THR A 565 -47.85 37.65 -17.63
N GLY A 566 -46.60 37.35 -17.28
CA GLY A 566 -45.87 38.14 -16.29
C GLY A 566 -44.77 37.34 -15.60
N THR A 567 -44.24 37.94 -14.52
CA THR A 567 -43.32 37.26 -13.61
C THR A 567 -44.08 36.23 -12.79
N TRP A 568 -43.60 35.00 -12.76
CA TRP A 568 -44.10 33.91 -11.92
C TRP A 568 -42.99 33.44 -10.99
N PHE A 569 -43.37 32.81 -9.87
CA PHE A 569 -42.41 32.17 -8.97
C PHE A 569 -42.97 30.88 -8.36
N VAL A 570 -42.07 29.96 -8.04
CA VAL A 570 -42.27 28.72 -7.27
C VAL A 570 -41.19 28.71 -6.20
N VAL A 571 -41.53 28.94 -4.94
CA VAL A 571 -40.54 29.07 -3.86
C VAL A 571 -40.93 28.20 -2.68
N GLY A 572 -39.93 27.64 -1.99
CA GLY A 572 -40.11 26.88 -0.76
C GLY A 572 -40.57 25.44 -0.97
N TYR A 573 -40.54 24.93 -2.20
CA TYR A 573 -40.88 23.53 -2.47
C TYR A 573 -39.69 22.64 -2.09
N THR A 574 -39.77 21.97 -0.93
CA THR A 574 -38.80 20.96 -0.55
C THR A 574 -39.37 19.57 -0.84
N LEU A 575 -38.67 18.79 -1.64
CA LEU A 575 -39.03 17.41 -1.98
C LEU A 575 -38.02 16.44 -1.33
N ALA A 576 -38.52 15.42 -0.64
CA ALA A 576 -37.77 14.22 -0.34
C ALA A 576 -37.75 13.36 -1.60
N LEU A 577 -36.57 13.14 -2.15
CA LEU A 577 -36.34 12.13 -3.18
C LEU A 577 -35.91 10.86 -2.46
N SER A 578 -36.66 9.77 -2.59
CA SER A 578 -36.33 8.47 -2.00
C SER A 578 -36.31 7.37 -3.04
N CYS A 579 -35.28 6.52 -2.96
CA CYS A 579 -35.21 5.21 -3.60
C CYS A 579 -34.79 4.14 -2.58
N ASP A 580 -35.25 4.34 -1.34
CA ASP A 580 -35.10 3.35 -0.28
C ASP A 580 -35.79 2.02 -0.65
N LEU A 581 -35.34 0.94 -0.02
CA LEU A 581 -35.65 -0.46 -0.37
C LEU A 581 -36.82 -1.04 0.43
#